data_AF-A0A523ULF0-F1
#
_entry.id   AF-A0A523ULF0-F1
#
_cell.length_a   1.000
_cell.length_b   1.000
_cell.length_c   1.000
_cell.angle_alpha   90.00
_cell.angle_beta   90.00
_cell.angle_gamma   90.00
#
_symmetry.space_group_name_H-M   'P 1'
#
loop_
_entity.id
_entity.type
_entity.pdbx_description
1 polymer ?
#
loop_
_entity_poly.entity_id
_entity_poly.type
_entity_poly.pdbx_seq_one_letter_code
_entity_poly.pdbx_strand_id
1 'polypeptide(L)'
;MSKFAGYAWGTIVHPAATFRRLAEEKRIGQGWAAVLLVGVLYSVVCAIAAINGIEPVTEPILPISKESYYFWRVFFGPPVFIGAWYLFTYLNLLLGRAFVEREHFKTY
;
A
#
# COMPACT_ATOMS: atom_id res chain seq x y z
N MET A 1 10.81 -2.68 21.47
CA MET A 1 9.86 -2.50 20.35
C MET A 1 10.35 -3.31 19.16
N SER A 2 9.47 -3.99 18.41
CA SER A 2 9.89 -4.72 17.21
C SER A 2 10.53 -3.76 16.21
N LYS A 3 11.55 -4.18 15.46
CA LYS A 3 12.19 -3.35 14.42
C LYS A 3 11.15 -2.74 13.45
N PHE A 4 10.06 -3.46 13.20
CA PHE A 4 8.94 -3.00 12.39
C PHE A 4 8.25 -1.76 12.97
N ALA A 5 7.93 -1.76 14.27
CA ALA A 5 7.34 -0.60 14.93
C ALA A 5 8.27 0.62 14.90
N GLY A 6 9.58 0.39 15.06
CA GLY A 6 10.60 1.43 14.92
C GLY A 6 10.63 2.04 13.50
N TYR A 7 10.51 1.21 12.46
CA TYR A 7 10.42 1.69 11.08
C TYR A 7 9.12 2.43 10.80
N ALA A 8 7.97 1.92 11.26
CA ALA A 8 6.68 2.58 11.08
C ALA A 8 6.66 3.97 11.72
N TRP A 9 7.20 4.09 12.94
CA TRP A 9 7.35 5.39 13.59
C TRP A 9 8.37 6.28 12.87
N GLY A 10 9.51 5.72 12.47
CA GLY A 10 10.56 6.42 11.74
C GLY A 10 10.08 7.02 10.42
N THR A 11 9.18 6.35 9.69
CA THR A 11 8.62 6.88 8.44
C THR A 11 7.78 8.14 8.65
N ILE A 12 7.24 8.36 9.86
CA ILE A 12 6.46 9.55 10.20
C ILE A 12 7.38 10.69 10.66
N VAL A 13 8.31 10.39 11.57
CA VAL A 13 9.13 11.44 12.21
C VAL A 13 10.36 11.81 11.38
N HIS A 14 11.02 10.83 10.75
CA HIS A 14 12.25 11.01 9.97
C HIS A 14 12.21 10.20 8.66
N PRO A 15 11.34 10.59 7.70
CA PRO A 15 11.04 9.78 6.52
C PRO A 15 12.29 9.45 5.69
N ALA A 16 13.07 10.46 5.32
CA ALA A 16 14.22 10.27 4.42
C ALA A 16 15.29 9.31 4.99
N ALA A 17 15.66 9.49 6.26
CA ALA A 17 16.65 8.64 6.93
C ALA A 17 16.13 7.21 7.10
N THR A 18 14.84 7.05 7.42
CA THR A 18 14.21 5.75 7.62
C THR A 18 14.11 4.97 6.32
N PHE A 19 13.70 5.61 5.21
CA PHE A 19 13.63 4.96 3.90
C PHE A 19 15.02 4.58 3.36
N ARG A 20 16.05 5.41 3.57
CA ARG A 20 17.43 5.06 3.18
C ARG A 20 17.90 3.80 3.91
N ARG A 21 17.66 3.72 5.22
CA ARG A 21 18.01 2.55 6.03
C ARG A 21 17.21 1.29 5.63
N LEU A 22 15.93 1.44 5.30
CA LEU A 22 15.10 0.36 4.76
C LEU A 22 15.61 -0.17 3.42
N ALA A 23 16.08 0.72 2.55
CA ALA A 23 16.66 0.35 1.26
C ALA A 23 17.96 -0.45 1.41
N GLU A 24 18.77 -0.14 2.43
CA GLU A 24 20.02 -0.85 2.74
C GLU A 24 19.77 -2.25 3.35
N GLU A 25 18.78 -2.41 4.22
CA GLU A 25 18.53 -3.68 4.92
C GLU A 25 17.90 -4.79 4.03
N LYS A 26 17.30 -4.46 2.87
CA LYS A 26 16.70 -5.40 1.90
C LYS A 26 15.79 -6.51 2.48
N ARG A 27 15.16 -6.31 3.65
CA ARG A 27 14.34 -7.35 4.30
C ARG A 27 12.91 -7.37 3.75
N ILE A 28 12.64 -8.32 2.86
CA ILE A 28 11.33 -8.56 2.21
C ILE A 28 10.19 -8.78 3.23
N GLY A 29 10.47 -9.44 4.38
CA GLY A 29 9.45 -9.76 5.37
C GLY A 29 8.79 -8.56 6.05
N GLN A 30 9.51 -7.44 6.21
CA GLN A 30 8.94 -6.22 6.81
C GLN A 30 8.02 -5.47 5.84
N GLY A 31 8.30 -5.54 4.53
CA GLY A 31 7.42 -4.99 3.50
C GLY A 31 6.07 -5.71 3.45
N TRP A 32 6.07 -7.04 3.49
CA TRP A 32 4.84 -7.83 3.54
C TRP A 32 4.03 -7.59 4.81
N ALA A 33 4.68 -7.48 5.96
CA ALA A 33 4.00 -7.12 7.21
C ALA A 33 3.27 -5.76 7.11
N ALA A 34 3.87 -4.77 6.45
CA ALA A 34 3.23 -3.46 6.24
C ALA A 34 2.01 -3.57 5.31
N VAL A 35 2.14 -4.27 4.17
CA VAL A 35 1.04 -4.46 3.21
C VAL A 35 -0.14 -5.20 3.85
N LEU A 36 0.14 -6.29 4.57
CA LEU A 36 -0.88 -7.06 5.26
C LEU A 36 -1.56 -6.24 6.36
N LEU A 37 -0.80 -5.46 7.14
CA LEU A 37 -1.35 -4.60 8.18
C LEU A 37 -2.35 -3.60 7.58
N VAL A 38 -2.01 -2.94 6.47
CA VAL A 38 -2.91 -1.99 5.80
C VAL A 38 -4.16 -2.70 5.28
N GLY A 39 -3.99 -3.87 4.63
CA GLY A 39 -5.12 -4.66 4.14
C GLY A 39 -6.09 -5.09 5.25
N VAL A 40 -5.55 -5.51 6.39
CA VAL A 40 -6.36 -5.89 7.57
C VAL A 40 -7.08 -4.67 8.14
N LEU A 41 -6.38 -3.56 8.41
CA LEU A 41 -6.99 -2.34 8.96
C LEU A 41 -8.10 -1.82 8.05
N TYR A 42 -7.88 -1.80 6.74
CA TYR A 42 -8.89 -1.37 5.77
C TYR A 42 -10.11 -2.29 5.75
N SER A 43 -9.88 -3.60 5.84
CA SER A 43 -10.97 -4.59 5.91
C SER A 43 -11.81 -4.42 7.17
N VAL A 44 -11.17 -4.13 8.31
CA VAL A 44 -11.86 -3.84 9.57
C VAL A 44 -12.74 -2.58 9.45
N VAL A 45 -12.21 -1.50 8.85
CA VAL A 45 -13.00 -0.28 8.61
C VAL A 45 -14.22 -0.57 7.72
N CYS A 46 -14.04 -1.37 6.67
CA CYS A 46 -15.15 -1.76 5.78
C CYS A 46 -16.18 -2.63 6.51
N ALA A 47 -15.75 -3.56 7.36
CA ALA A 47 -16.64 -4.39 8.16
C ALA A 47 -17.46 -3.55 9.16
N ILE A 48 -16.82 -2.60 9.84
CA ILE A 48 -17.50 -1.65 10.74
C ILE A 48 -18.53 -0.83 9.96
N ALA A 49 -18.17 -0.31 8.79
CA ALA A 49 -19.10 0.45 7.95
C ALA A 49 -20.31 -0.39 7.51
N ALA A 50 -20.08 -1.65 7.15
CA ALA A 50 -21.14 -2.59 6.77
C ALA A 50 -22.12 -2.87 7.92
N ILE A 51 -21.59 -3.14 9.13
CA ILE A 51 -22.40 -3.40 10.33
C ILE A 51 -23.26 -2.18 10.70
N ASN A 52 -22.72 -0.98 10.52
CA ASN A 52 -23.42 0.28 10.80
C ASN A 52 -24.33 0.76 9.65
N GLY A 53 -24.42 0.01 8.55
CA GLY A 53 -25.26 0.39 7.40
C GLY A 53 -24.85 1.72 6.74
N ILE A 54 -23.58 2.13 6.86
CA ILE A 54 -23.09 3.39 6.30
C ILE A 54 -23.14 3.30 4.78
N GLU A 55 -23.95 4.10 4.11
CA GLU A 55 -23.96 4.09 2.64
C GLU A 55 -22.62 4.56 2.04
N PRO A 56 -22.25 4.07 0.84
CA PRO A 56 -21.08 4.57 0.14
C PRO A 56 -21.20 6.07 -0.12
N VAL A 57 -20.19 6.85 0.27
CA VAL A 57 -20.13 8.31 0.03
C VAL A 57 -20.13 8.64 -1.47
N THR A 58 -19.63 7.70 -2.30
CA THR A 58 -19.56 7.82 -3.75
C THR A 58 -20.36 6.70 -4.39
N GLU A 59 -21.11 7.03 -5.44
CA GLU A 59 -21.85 6.02 -6.19
C GLU A 59 -20.89 5.02 -6.83
N PRO A 60 -21.15 3.70 -6.68
CA PRO A 60 -20.35 2.69 -7.34
C PRO A 60 -20.40 2.86 -8.86
N ILE A 61 -19.23 2.92 -9.49
CA ILE A 61 -19.11 2.97 -10.96
C ILE A 61 -19.69 1.70 -11.60
N LEU A 62 -19.55 0.57 -10.90
CA LEU A 62 -20.14 -0.71 -11.30
C LEU A 62 -21.58 -0.78 -10.77
N PRO A 63 -22.52 -1.36 -11.54
CA PRO A 63 -23.92 -1.52 -11.13
C PRO A 63 -24.08 -2.62 -10.07
N ILE A 64 -23.52 -2.38 -8.89
CA ILE A 64 -23.54 -3.27 -7.72
C ILE A 64 -24.58 -2.72 -6.74
N SER A 65 -25.42 -3.58 -6.17
CA SER A 65 -26.39 -3.14 -5.16
C SER A 65 -25.66 -2.58 -3.93
N LYS A 66 -26.20 -1.50 -3.34
CA LYS A 66 -25.63 -0.89 -2.13
C LYS A 66 -25.51 -1.89 -0.96
N GLU A 67 -26.44 -2.84 -0.86
CA GLU A 67 -26.41 -3.93 0.13
C GLU A 67 -25.20 -4.86 -0.02
N SER A 68 -24.82 -5.19 -1.26
CA SER A 68 -23.70 -6.10 -1.53
C SER A 68 -22.36 -5.38 -1.67
N TYR A 69 -22.36 -4.05 -1.71
CA TYR A 69 -21.16 -3.24 -1.95
C TYR A 69 -20.03 -3.54 -0.96
N TYR A 70 -20.29 -3.54 0.35
CA TYR A 70 -19.24 -3.79 1.34
C TYR A 70 -18.76 -5.24 1.35
N PHE A 71 -19.63 -6.20 1.05
CA PHE A 71 -19.22 -7.59 0.87
C PHE A 71 -18.18 -7.71 -0.25
N TRP A 72 -18.49 -7.15 -1.43
CA TRP A 72 -17.58 -7.15 -2.56
C TRP A 72 -16.30 -6.35 -2.29
N ARG A 73 -16.40 -5.25 -1.54
CA ARG A 73 -15.24 -4.43 -1.16
C ARG A 73 -14.30 -5.15 -0.20
N VAL A 74 -14.82 -5.93 0.74
CA VAL A 74 -14.00 -6.78 1.63
C VAL A 74 -13.39 -7.95 0.86
N PHE A 75 -14.14 -8.54 -0.09
CA PHE A 75 -13.68 -9.70 -0.85
C PHE A 75 -12.60 -9.32 -1.90
N PHE A 76 -12.83 -8.27 -2.69
CA PHE A 76 -11.92 -7.82 -3.74
C PHE A 76 -10.90 -6.78 -3.29
N GLY A 77 -11.13 -6.11 -2.16
CA GLY A 77 -10.23 -5.08 -1.64
C GLY A 77 -8.79 -5.59 -1.44
N PRO A 78 -8.57 -6.68 -0.69
CA PRO A 78 -7.23 -7.23 -0.48
C PRO A 78 -6.49 -7.62 -1.77
N PRO A 79 -7.04 -8.41 -2.71
CA PRO A 79 -6.33 -8.75 -3.94
C PRO A 79 -6.06 -7.51 -4.83
N VAL A 80 -7.00 -6.57 -4.93
CA VAL A 80 -6.79 -5.31 -5.67
C VAL A 80 -5.67 -4.48 -5.04
N PHE A 81 -5.66 -4.36 -3.71
CA PHE A 81 -4.64 -3.61 -2.98
C PHE A 81 -3.24 -4.22 -3.18
N ILE A 82 -3.12 -5.55 -3.06
CA ILE A 82 -1.86 -6.27 -3.30
C ILE A 82 -1.39 -6.06 -4.75
N GLY A 83 -2.29 -6.21 -5.72
CA GLY A 83 -1.97 -6.01 -7.14
C GLY A 83 -1.51 -4.58 -7.45
N ALA A 84 -2.22 -3.58 -6.92
CA ALA A 84 -1.84 -2.17 -7.05
C ALA A 84 -0.48 -1.89 -6.38
N TRP A 85 -0.19 -2.51 -5.23
CA TRP A 85 1.08 -2.36 -4.54
C TRP A 85 2.25 -2.95 -5.34
N TYR A 86 2.06 -4.12 -5.95
CA TYR A 86 3.02 -4.70 -6.88
C TYR A 86 3.27 -3.81 -8.09
N LEU A 87 2.20 -3.33 -8.73
CA LEU A 87 2.29 -2.43 -9.87
C LEU A 87 3.04 -1.15 -9.51
N PHE A 88 2.72 -0.54 -8.38
CA PHE A 88 3.40 0.65 -7.87
C PHE A 88 4.88 0.39 -7.62
N THR A 89 5.22 -0.74 -6.99
CA THR A 89 6.63 -1.12 -6.74
C THR A 89 7.39 -1.31 -8.05
N TYR A 90 6.77 -1.96 -9.04
CA TYR A 90 7.37 -2.16 -10.35
C TYR A 90 7.56 -0.86 -11.13
N LEU A 91 6.58 0.05 -11.09
CA LEU A 91 6.68 1.38 -11.68
C LEU A 91 7.84 2.16 -11.05
N ASN A 92 7.98 2.15 -9.73
CA ASN A 92 9.11 2.81 -9.07
C ASN A 92 10.46 2.18 -9.46
N LEU A 93 10.52 0.85 -9.62
CA LEU A 93 11.73 0.19 -10.11
C LEU A 93 12.10 0.64 -11.53
N LEU A 94 11.11 0.71 -12.44
CA LEU A 94 11.31 1.17 -13.81
C LEU A 94 11.74 2.63 -13.87
N LEU A 95 11.08 3.51 -13.10
CA LEU A 95 11.45 4.92 -13.01
C LEU A 95 12.88 5.07 -12.48
N GLY A 96 13.23 4.36 -11.40
CA GLY A 96 14.59 4.36 -10.86
C GLY A 96 15.64 3.98 -11.90
N ARG A 97 15.38 2.93 -12.70
CA ARG A 97 16.28 2.54 -13.81
C ARG A 97 16.39 3.63 -14.87
N ALA A 98 15.26 4.21 -15.30
CA ALA A 98 15.24 5.25 -16.33
C ALA A 98 15.99 6.53 -15.90
N PHE A 99 15.93 6.89 -14.61
CA PHE A 99 16.69 8.02 -14.07
C PHE A 99 18.19 7.72 -13.93
N VAL A 100 18.55 6.51 -13.50
CA VAL A 100 19.96 6.08 -13.41
C VAL A 100 20.62 6.02 -14.79
N GLU A 101 19.95 5.48 -15.81
CA GLU A 101 20.46 5.46 -17.19
C GLU A 101 20.67 6.87 -17.77
N ARG A 102 19.80 7.84 -17.42
CA ARG A 102 19.96 9.24 -17.85
C ARG A 102 21.15 9.95 -17.22
N GLU A 103 21.54 9.63 -15.99
CA GLU A 103 22.72 10.24 -15.38
C GLU A 103 24.02 9.73 -16.02
N HIS A 104 24.09 8.45 -16.38
CA HIS A 104 25.22 7.88 -17.12
C HIS A 104 25.39 8.49 -18.53
N PHE A 105 24.30 8.90 -19.20
CA PHE A 105 24.37 9.54 -20.52
C PHE A 105 24.85 11.00 -20.48
N LYS A 106 24.75 11.70 -19.34
CA LYS A 106 25.22 13.10 -19.22
C LYS A 106 26.72 13.23 -18.95
N THR A 107 27.43 12.11 -18.78
CA THR A 107 28.86 12.09 -18.44
C THR A 107 29.79 11.78 -19.62
N TYR A 108 29.26 11.71 -20.85
CA TYR A 108 30.02 11.50 -22.08
C TYR A 108 29.97 12.73 -22.98
#